data_AF-A0AAV0XGK7-F1
#
_entry.id   AF-A0AAV0XGK7-F1
#
_cell.length_a   1.000
_cell.length_b   1.000
_cell.length_c   1.000
_cell.angle_alpha   90.00
_cell.angle_beta   90.00
_cell.angle_gamma   90.00
#
_symmetry.space_group_name_H-M   'P 1'
#
loop_
_entity.id
_entity.type
_entity.pdbx_description
1 polymer ?
#
loop_
_entity_poly.entity_id
_entity_poly.type
_entity_poly.pdbx_seq_one_letter_code
_entity_poly.pdbx_strand_id
1 'polypeptide(L)'
;MISSIFLASVIFFRDSVDGNFKDKDGKLLLQELKTTNDLTQNGKDCTLFHLLSSLFVPTSRKATKDDKGKNNVTKYSIKDSQKSFIIFNNSISESENYLEHLKNKKLPIQPFIIVISTPLKPNQILVYFDSIKYKVFNITRAIDM
;
A
#
# COMPACT_ATOMS: atom_id res chain seq x y z
N MET A 1 -4.68 7.76 -17.02
CA MET A 1 -4.23 6.71 -17.97
C MET A 1 -3.03 6.03 -17.34
N ILE A 2 -3.27 5.07 -16.44
CA ILE A 2 -2.19 4.22 -15.97
C ILE A 2 -1.70 3.46 -17.19
N SER A 3 -0.44 3.74 -17.54
CA SER A 3 0.22 3.18 -18.69
C SER A 3 0.03 1.67 -18.71
N SER A 4 -0.30 1.11 -19.87
CA SER A 4 -0.30 -0.34 -20.14
C SER A 4 1.00 -1.02 -19.67
N ILE A 5 2.08 -0.26 -19.50
CA ILE A 5 3.35 -0.66 -18.90
C ILE A 5 3.21 -1.06 -17.42
N PHE A 6 2.41 -0.36 -16.61
CA PHE A 6 2.24 -0.69 -15.18
C PHE A 6 1.45 -1.98 -15.01
N LEU A 7 0.39 -2.18 -15.80
CA LEU A 7 -0.39 -3.43 -15.80
C LEU A 7 0.45 -4.60 -16.34
N ALA A 8 1.23 -4.37 -17.40
CA ALA A 8 2.19 -5.35 -17.92
C ALA A 8 3.30 -5.67 -16.91
N SER A 9 3.74 -4.69 -16.12
CA SER A 9 4.70 -4.88 -15.02
C SER A 9 4.10 -5.73 -13.91
N VAL A 10 2.80 -5.58 -13.60
CA VAL A 10 2.07 -6.41 -12.62
C VAL A 10 1.83 -7.84 -13.14
N ILE A 11 1.66 -8.02 -14.45
CA ILE A 11 1.57 -9.35 -15.07
C ILE A 11 2.94 -10.03 -15.09
N PHE A 12 4.01 -9.32 -15.48
CA PHE A 12 5.40 -9.79 -15.40
C PHE A 12 5.82 -10.09 -13.94
N PHE A 13 5.27 -9.35 -12.99
CA PHE A 13 5.40 -9.55 -11.55
C PHE A 13 4.79 -10.87 -11.08
N ARG A 14 3.62 -11.28 -11.60
CA ARG A 14 3.01 -12.59 -11.31
C ARG A 14 3.93 -13.75 -11.68
N ASP A 15 4.71 -13.61 -12.75
CA ASP A 15 5.64 -14.64 -13.25
C ASP A 15 7.03 -14.59 -12.58
N SER A 16 7.43 -13.46 -11.97
CA SER A 16 8.76 -13.25 -11.35
C SER A 16 8.81 -13.46 -9.82
N VAL A 17 7.69 -13.86 -9.22
CA VAL A 17 7.43 -13.86 -7.77
C VAL A 17 8.27 -14.87 -6.95
N ASP A 18 9.05 -15.74 -7.58
CA ASP A 18 9.88 -16.74 -6.88
C ASP A 18 11.26 -16.23 -6.42
N GLY A 19 11.61 -14.97 -6.69
CA GLY A 19 13.01 -14.52 -6.57
C GLY A 19 13.44 -13.74 -5.31
N ASN A 20 12.81 -12.61 -4.95
CA ASN A 20 13.56 -11.55 -4.23
C ASN A 20 12.78 -10.69 -3.22
N PHE A 21 11.78 -11.23 -2.52
CA PHE A 21 11.19 -10.51 -1.39
C PHE A 21 12.21 -10.38 -0.25
N LYS A 22 12.51 -9.15 0.20
CA LYS A 22 13.49 -8.93 1.29
C LYS A 22 12.86 -8.99 2.68
N ASP A 23 11.58 -8.68 2.82
CA ASP A 23 10.88 -8.72 4.10
C ASP A 23 10.33 -10.11 4.43
N LYS A 24 10.19 -10.40 5.74
CA LYS A 24 9.64 -11.68 6.21
C LYS A 24 8.11 -11.70 6.04
N ASP A 25 7.46 -10.58 6.35
CA ASP A 25 6.01 -10.46 6.33
C ASP A 25 5.45 -10.59 4.92
N GLY A 26 6.11 -10.00 3.91
CA GLY A 26 5.69 -10.14 2.51
C GLY A 26 5.91 -11.54 1.96
N LYS A 27 6.95 -12.27 2.40
CA LYS A 27 7.12 -13.70 2.08
C LYS A 27 5.99 -14.56 2.63
N LEU A 28 5.60 -14.32 3.89
CA LEU A 28 4.48 -15.05 4.52
C LEU A 28 3.17 -14.76 3.79
N LEU A 29 2.89 -13.48 3.52
CA LEU A 29 1.69 -13.08 2.79
C LEU A 29 1.65 -13.64 1.36
N LEU A 30 2.81 -13.72 0.69
CA LEU A 30 2.91 -14.36 -0.62
C LEU A 30 2.67 -15.88 -0.55
N GLN A 31 3.18 -16.54 0.49
CA GLN A 31 2.92 -17.96 0.71
C GLN A 31 1.42 -18.20 0.93
N GLU A 32 0.78 -17.38 1.77
CA GLU A 32 -0.68 -17.43 1.98
C GLU A 32 -1.47 -17.17 0.69
N LEU A 33 -1.01 -16.22 -0.14
CA LEU A 33 -1.60 -15.96 -1.46
C LEU A 33 -1.54 -17.19 -2.37
N LYS A 34 -0.42 -17.93 -2.34
CA LYS A 34 -0.21 -19.15 -3.15
C LYS A 34 -1.00 -20.35 -2.64
N THR A 35 -1.23 -20.46 -1.33
CA THR A 35 -1.92 -21.62 -0.72
C THR A 35 -3.43 -21.44 -0.62
N THR A 36 -3.93 -20.21 -0.68
CA THR A 36 -5.37 -19.95 -0.57
C THR A 36 -6.07 -20.10 -1.92
N ASN A 37 -6.88 -21.14 -2.08
CA ASN A 37 -7.58 -21.43 -3.34
C ASN A 37 -8.80 -20.52 -3.61
N ASP A 38 -9.47 -20.04 -2.55
CA ASP A 38 -10.75 -19.31 -2.66
C ASP A 38 -10.59 -17.78 -2.65
N LEU A 39 -9.53 -17.28 -3.26
CA LEU A 39 -9.30 -15.83 -3.35
C LEU A 39 -10.04 -15.22 -4.54
N THR A 40 -10.80 -14.16 -4.25
CA THR A 40 -11.35 -13.28 -5.29
C THR A 40 -10.21 -12.60 -6.06
N GLN A 41 -10.48 -12.21 -7.31
CA GLN A 41 -9.50 -11.45 -8.11
C GLN A 41 -9.08 -10.17 -7.38
N ASN A 42 -10.01 -9.50 -6.71
CA ASN A 42 -9.75 -8.30 -5.95
C ASN A 42 -8.78 -8.55 -4.78
N GLY A 43 -8.89 -9.69 -4.09
CA GLY A 43 -7.95 -10.08 -3.03
C GLY A 43 -6.55 -10.41 -3.57
N LYS A 44 -6.48 -11.06 -4.74
CA LYS A 44 -5.21 -11.31 -5.43
C LYS A 44 -4.53 -9.99 -5.79
N ASP A 45 -5.23 -9.13 -6.51
CA ASP A 45 -4.70 -7.85 -6.96
C ASP A 45 -4.29 -6.97 -5.77
N CYS A 46 -5.12 -6.90 -4.73
CA CYS A 46 -4.85 -6.08 -3.54
C CYS A 46 -3.59 -6.55 -2.82
N THR A 47 -3.41 -7.86 -2.69
CA THR A 47 -2.22 -8.45 -2.08
C THR A 47 -0.98 -8.16 -2.92
N LEU A 48 -1.05 -8.33 -4.24
CA LEU A 48 0.06 -8.03 -5.15
C LEU A 48 0.47 -6.55 -5.08
N PHE A 49 -0.50 -5.63 -5.10
CA PHE A 49 -0.24 -4.19 -5.00
C PHE A 49 0.37 -3.79 -3.66
N HIS A 50 -0.06 -4.38 -2.55
CA HIS A 50 0.56 -4.15 -1.24
C HIS A 50 2.03 -4.64 -1.18
N LEU A 51 2.32 -5.74 -1.87
CA LEU A 51 3.65 -6.37 -1.93
C LEU A 51 4.64 -5.64 -2.85
N LEU A 52 4.21 -4.66 -3.64
CA LEU A 52 5.09 -3.91 -4.57
C LEU A 52 6.31 -3.29 -3.88
N SER A 53 6.12 -2.66 -2.73
CA SER A 53 7.20 -2.00 -1.98
C SER A 53 8.22 -2.98 -1.39
N SER A 54 7.84 -4.25 -1.23
CA SER A 54 8.73 -5.30 -0.74
C SER A 54 9.66 -5.82 -1.84
N LEU A 55 9.29 -5.60 -3.11
CA LEU A 55 10.10 -5.90 -4.29
C LEU A 55 10.89 -4.67 -4.74
N PHE A 56 10.22 -3.54 -4.89
CA PHE A 56 10.84 -2.25 -5.19
C PHE A 56 11.18 -1.54 -3.89
N VAL A 57 12.18 -2.09 -3.19
CA VAL A 57 12.60 -1.56 -1.88
C VAL A 57 12.89 -0.07 -2.00
N PRO A 58 12.25 0.79 -1.19
CA PRO A 58 12.48 2.22 -1.24
C PRO A 58 13.98 2.52 -1.04
N THR A 59 14.64 3.03 -2.08
CA THR A 59 16.05 3.48 -2.00
C THR A 59 16.17 4.96 -1.68
N SER A 60 15.04 5.69 -1.69
CA SER A 60 14.98 7.13 -1.48
C SER A 60 15.46 7.51 -0.08
N ARG A 61 16.40 8.46 -0.03
CA ARG A 61 16.89 9.10 1.20
C ARG A 61 16.49 10.56 1.15
N LYS A 62 15.79 11.05 2.17
CA LYS A 62 15.51 12.48 2.29
C LYS A 62 16.53 13.11 3.21
N ALA A 63 17.36 14.01 2.69
CA ALA A 63 18.19 14.87 3.50
C ALA A 63 17.36 16.08 3.94
N THR A 64 17.24 16.30 5.24
CA THR A 64 16.67 17.50 5.84
C THR A 64 17.74 18.22 6.65
N LYS A 65 17.66 19.54 6.75
CA LYS A 65 18.45 20.30 7.73
C LYS A 65 17.57 20.60 8.93
N ASP A 66 18.08 20.39 10.13
CA ASP A 66 17.42 20.87 11.34
C ASP A 66 17.61 22.38 11.52
N ASP A 67 16.94 22.95 12.53
CA ASP A 67 16.98 24.38 12.85
C ASP A 67 18.40 24.86 13.26
N LYS A 68 19.33 23.92 13.50
CA LYS A 68 20.75 24.18 13.82
C LYS A 68 21.67 23.96 12.61
N GLY A 69 21.11 23.70 11.42
CA GLY A 69 21.84 23.50 10.17
C GLY A 69 22.46 22.12 9.98
N LYS A 70 22.20 21.16 10.87
CA LYS A 70 22.72 19.79 10.79
C LYS A 70 21.91 18.97 9.78
N ASN A 71 22.62 18.29 8.89
CA ASN A 71 22.02 17.36 7.93
C ASN A 71 21.53 16.10 8.65
N ASN A 72 20.23 15.83 8.57
CA ASN A 72 19.59 14.59 8.95
C ASN A 72 19.19 13.83 7.68
N VAL A 73 19.46 12.53 7.64
CA VAL A 73 19.06 11.67 6.52
C VAL A 73 17.98 10.71 7.00
N THR A 74 16.75 10.93 6.56
CA THR A 74 15.65 9.98 6.81
C THR A 74 15.70 8.89 5.74
N LYS A 75 15.85 7.64 6.18
CA LYS A 75 15.65 6.45 5.36
C LYS A 75 14.19 6.01 5.50
N TYR A 76 13.52 5.76 4.39
CA TYR A 76 12.17 5.20 4.39
C TYR A 76 12.24 3.68 4.35
N SER A 77 11.50 3.02 5.25
CA SER A 77 11.40 1.56 5.26
C SER A 77 10.35 1.07 4.26
N ILE A 78 10.37 -0.23 3.94
CA ILE A 78 9.31 -0.90 3.17
C ILE A 78 7.94 -0.63 3.81
N LYS A 79 7.85 -0.72 5.14
CA LYS A 79 6.62 -0.50 5.90
C LYS A 79 6.10 0.93 5.78
N ASP A 80 7.00 1.92 5.74
CA ASP A 80 6.61 3.32 5.53
C ASP A 80 6.03 3.52 4.13
N SER A 81 6.64 2.89 3.12
CA SER A 81 6.15 2.92 1.74
C SER A 81 4.81 2.22 1.57
N GLN A 82 4.60 1.09 2.25
CA GLN A 82 3.30 0.39 2.27
C GLN A 82 2.22 1.29 2.84
N LYS A 83 2.48 1.86 4.03
CA LYS A 83 1.52 2.73 4.73
C LYS A 83 1.22 4.02 3.99
N SER A 84 2.12 4.51 3.15
CA SER A 84 1.86 5.67 2.30
C SER A 84 1.00 5.34 1.07
N PHE A 85 0.82 4.06 0.75
CA PHE A 85 0.11 3.62 -0.46
C PHE A 85 -1.23 2.95 -0.16
N ILE A 86 -1.25 1.93 0.71
CA ILE A 86 -2.45 1.18 1.10
C ILE A 86 -2.43 0.97 2.61
N ILE A 87 -3.55 1.28 3.28
CA ILE A 87 -3.79 0.93 4.67
C ILE A 87 -4.88 -0.12 4.79
N PHE A 88 -4.72 -1.00 5.77
CA PHE A 88 -5.68 -2.04 6.11
C PHE A 88 -6.21 -1.79 7.52
N ASN A 89 -7.53 -1.71 7.66
CA ASN A 89 -8.19 -1.55 8.94
C ASN A 89 -9.33 -2.56 9.07
N ASN A 90 -9.65 -2.98 10.29
CA ASN A 90 -10.70 -3.97 10.50
C ASN A 90 -12.11 -3.39 10.36
N SER A 91 -12.26 -2.07 10.52
CA SER A 91 -13.54 -1.38 10.45
C SER A 91 -13.40 0.06 9.92
N ILE A 92 -14.52 0.63 9.46
CA ILE A 92 -14.60 2.03 9.04
C ILE A 92 -14.23 2.97 10.20
N SER A 93 -14.71 2.70 11.41
CA SER A 93 -14.41 3.49 12.61
C SER A 93 -12.93 3.55 12.91
N GLU A 94 -12.21 2.43 12.74
CA GLU A 94 -10.75 2.39 12.89
C GLU A 94 -10.05 3.28 11.85
N SER A 95 -10.53 3.27 10.60
CA SER A 95 -10.02 4.18 9.56
C SER A 95 -10.30 5.65 9.85
N GLU A 96 -11.46 6.00 10.43
CA GLU A 96 -11.74 7.38 10.87
C GLU A 96 -10.75 7.84 11.95
N ASN A 97 -10.58 7.02 12.99
CA ASN A 97 -9.66 7.31 14.09
C ASN A 97 -8.22 7.48 13.58
N TYR A 98 -7.80 6.65 12.61
CA TYR A 98 -6.50 6.78 11.97
C TYR A 98 -6.35 8.11 11.21
N LEU A 99 -7.35 8.50 10.43
CA LEU A 99 -7.34 9.76 9.69
C LEU A 99 -7.34 10.98 10.62
N GLU A 100 -8.15 10.95 11.68
CA GLU A 100 -8.19 11.99 12.68
C GLU A 100 -6.84 12.13 13.39
N HIS A 101 -6.20 11.01 13.73
CA HIS A 101 -4.85 11.00 14.28
C HIS A 101 -3.82 11.67 13.37
N LEU A 102 -3.87 11.40 12.06
CA LEU A 102 -2.98 12.05 11.09
C LEU A 102 -3.25 13.55 10.97
N LYS A 103 -4.53 13.96 10.94
CA LYS A 103 -4.96 15.37 10.91
C LYS A 103 -4.44 16.12 12.14
N ASN A 104 -4.63 15.55 13.33
CA ASN A 104 -4.23 16.15 14.60
C ASN A 104 -2.70 16.34 14.69
N LYS A 105 -1.92 15.43 14.10
CA LYS A 105 -0.47 15.53 14.04
C LYS A 105 0.05 16.43 12.91
N LYS A 106 -0.83 17.02 12.09
CA LYS A 106 -0.47 17.79 10.89
C LYS A 106 0.47 17.02 9.96
N LEU A 107 0.33 15.70 9.92
CA LEU A 107 1.12 14.86 9.03
C LEU A 107 0.53 14.91 7.62
N PRO A 108 1.36 14.87 6.57
CA PRO A 108 0.86 14.77 5.20
C PRO A 108 -0.04 13.55 5.04
N ILE A 109 -1.31 13.80 4.72
CA ILE A 109 -2.28 12.75 4.39
C ILE A 109 -2.27 12.66 2.87
N GLN A 110 -1.29 11.93 2.33
CA GLN A 110 -1.30 11.66 0.89
C GLN A 110 -2.51 10.81 0.53
N PRO A 111 -3.03 10.86 -0.70
CA PRO A 111 -4.01 9.89 -1.11
C PRO A 111 -3.45 8.49 -0.89
N PHE A 112 -4.20 7.71 -0.12
CA PHE A 112 -3.91 6.31 0.09
C PHE A 112 -5.21 5.54 0.00
N ILE A 113 -5.07 4.31 -0.46
CA ILE A 113 -6.18 3.39 -0.55
C ILE A 113 -6.43 2.85 0.86
N ILE A 114 -7.67 2.92 1.30
CA ILE A 114 -8.14 2.33 2.55
C ILE A 114 -8.89 1.05 2.22
N VAL A 115 -8.39 -0.06 2.71
CA VAL A 115 -9.04 -1.36 2.60
C VAL A 115 -9.57 -1.76 3.96
N ILE A 116 -10.87 -2.04 4.02
CA ILE A 116 -11.50 -2.63 5.21
C ILE A 116 -11.35 -4.14 5.12
N SER A 117 -10.91 -4.76 6.21
CA SER A 117 -10.45 -6.15 6.37
C SER A 117 -8.97 -6.35 5.97
N THR A 118 -8.65 -7.44 5.27
CA THR A 118 -7.26 -7.88 5.02
C THR A 118 -6.89 -7.78 3.53
N PRO A 119 -5.59 -7.81 3.18
CA PRO A 119 -5.15 -7.80 1.78
C PRO A 119 -5.75 -8.94 0.94
N LEU A 120 -5.86 -10.13 1.53
CA LEU A 120 -6.38 -11.34 0.89
C LEU A 120 -7.91 -11.32 0.73
N LYS A 121 -8.62 -10.66 1.64
CA LYS A 121 -10.09 -10.60 1.65
C LYS A 121 -10.57 -9.15 1.82
N PRO A 122 -10.32 -8.28 0.82
CA PRO A 122 -10.76 -6.89 0.88
C PRO A 122 -12.29 -6.85 0.85
N ASN A 123 -12.90 -6.31 1.91
CA ASN A 123 -14.36 -6.19 2.01
C ASN A 123 -14.84 -4.88 1.37
N GLN A 124 -14.19 -3.76 1.72
CA GLN A 124 -14.52 -2.45 1.18
C GLN A 124 -13.24 -1.70 0.84
N ILE A 125 -13.22 -1.07 -0.33
CA ILE A 125 -12.08 -0.29 -0.83
C ILE A 125 -12.53 1.14 -0.97
N LEU A 126 -11.75 2.05 -0.38
CA LEU A 126 -11.97 3.49 -0.43
C LEU A 126 -10.70 4.17 -0.90
N VAL A 127 -10.82 5.22 -1.69
CA VAL A 127 -9.74 6.16 -1.98
C VAL A 127 -9.97 7.40 -1.12
N TYR A 128 -9.03 7.70 -0.23
CA TYR A 128 -9.07 8.96 0.52
C TYR A 128 -8.31 10.03 -0.26
N PHE A 129 -9.00 11.08 -0.69
CA PHE A 129 -8.38 12.20 -1.38
C PHE A 129 -9.10 13.49 -1.01
N ASP A 130 -8.33 14.54 -0.68
CA ASP A 130 -8.85 15.86 -0.31
C ASP A 130 -9.94 15.83 0.78
N SER A 131 -9.71 15.04 1.84
CA SER A 131 -10.67 14.82 2.94
C SER A 131 -11.98 14.13 2.55
N ILE A 132 -12.09 13.60 1.33
CA ILE A 132 -13.23 12.86 0.81
C ILE A 132 -12.85 11.38 0.66
N LYS A 133 -13.82 10.48 0.89
CA LYS A 133 -13.67 9.03 0.71
C LYS A 133 -14.52 8.55 -0.46
N TYR A 134 -13.87 8.07 -1.50
CA TYR A 134 -14.54 7.51 -2.67
C TYR A 134 -14.57 6.00 -2.57
N LYS A 135 -15.77 5.42 -2.47
CA LYS A 135 -15.91 3.95 -2.48
C LYS A 135 -15.75 3.43 -3.90
N VAL A 136 -14.92 2.41 -4.07
CA VAL A 136 -14.67 1.74 -5.34
C VAL A 136 -14.85 0.23 -5.22
N PHE A 137 -15.15 -0.42 -6.35
CA PHE A 137 -15.49 -1.85 -6.37
C PHE A 137 -14.27 -2.77 -6.34
N ASN A 138 -13.15 -2.33 -6.90
CA ASN A 138 -11.92 -3.13 -6.96
C ASN A 138 -10.68 -2.25 -6.81
N ILE A 139 -9.57 -2.89 -6.44
CA ILE A 139 -8.31 -2.21 -6.15
C ILE A 139 -7.70 -1.55 -7.40
N THR A 140 -7.87 -2.15 -8.58
CA THR A 140 -7.34 -1.59 -9.82
C THR A 140 -7.95 -0.23 -10.11
N ARG A 141 -9.27 -0.08 -9.89
CA ARG A 141 -9.96 1.21 -9.97
C ARG A 141 -9.48 2.21 -8.91
N ALA A 142 -9.14 1.74 -7.71
CA ALA A 142 -8.62 2.59 -6.65
C ALA A 142 -7.28 3.23 -7.03
N ILE A 143 -6.45 2.50 -7.78
CA ILE A 143 -5.13 2.97 -8.23
C ILE A 143 -5.26 3.91 -9.42
N ASP A 144 -6.23 3.69 -10.31
CA ASP A 144 -6.50 4.54 -11.48
C ASP A 144 -6.98 5.97 -11.15
N MET A 145 -7.50 6.19 -9.94
CA MET A 145 -8.06 7.48 -9.47
C MET A 145 -6.98 8.41 -8.93
#